data_AF-A0A7V0WXH4-F1
#
_entry.id   AF-A0A7V0WXH4-F1
#
_cell.length_a   1.000
_cell.length_b   1.000
_cell.length_c   1.000
_cell.angle_alpha   90.00
_cell.angle_beta   90.00
_cell.angle_gamma   90.00
#
_symmetry.space_group_name_H-M   'P 1'
#
loop_
_entity.id
_entity.type
_entity.pdbx_description
1 polymer ?
#
loop_
_entity_poly.entity_id
_entity_poly.type
_entity_poly.pdbx_seq_one_letter_code
_entity_poly.pdbx_strand_id
1 'polypeptide(L)'
;MSAESQRQAILSAPIRYRNMMVRHRFSTLFLMFGLLCGIFCCSPDSPDETVVAMGFSGEHYLEIANSASIKAATAGDFTIEIWAGGDTSRAEVARTLVMVGNNDGGNEIAIYQGPEDSSMVVVFIDEQLFGRFYVTGLDWNADEKHYLCLSRAANFFAFYVDGRRLRSVELANTDLDIGTSNLLIGGDYDGFNSNPGNYWVGTIDEVRLWSKAIHSDEVSFHHRNPDKLTEHYSADGLVPLKGLWRFNRKYSGFVPDESGNDNHAVIRGNSESVYWVMNK
;
A
#
# COMPACT_ATOMS: atom_id res chain seq x y z
N MET A 1 31.67 -52.93 -12.15
CA MET A 1 33.09 -53.29 -12.27
C MET A 1 33.88 -52.41 -11.32
N SER A 2 34.18 -52.97 -10.14
CA SER A 2 35.51 -53.10 -9.50
C SER A 2 35.93 -51.82 -8.75
N ALA A 3 35.80 -51.69 -7.43
CA ALA A 3 36.33 -52.52 -6.34
C ALA A 3 37.84 -52.72 -6.43
N GLU A 4 38.60 -52.04 -5.56
CA GLU A 4 39.76 -52.52 -4.78
C GLU A 4 40.50 -51.31 -4.20
N SER A 5 41.26 -51.36 -3.11
CA SER A 5 41.27 -52.07 -1.82
C SER A 5 42.60 -51.65 -1.17
N GLN A 6 42.65 -51.57 0.18
CA GLN A 6 43.79 -51.84 1.08
C GLN A 6 43.41 -51.24 2.45
N ARG A 7 42.94 -51.96 3.50
CA ARG A 7 43.57 -53.02 4.34
C ARG A 7 45.02 -52.65 4.70
N GLN A 8 45.46 -52.55 5.95
CA GLN A 8 45.34 -53.45 7.13
C GLN A 8 45.96 -52.73 8.36
N ALA A 9 45.40 -52.80 9.58
CA ALA A 9 45.82 -53.67 10.72
C ALA A 9 47.21 -53.28 11.34
N ILE A 10 47.54 -53.26 12.65
CA ILE A 10 47.01 -53.91 13.86
C ILE A 10 47.89 -53.49 15.10
N LEU A 11 47.30 -53.47 16.32
CA LEU A 11 47.83 -53.61 17.71
C LEU A 11 49.10 -52.89 18.24
N SER A 12 48.98 -52.23 19.41
CA SER A 12 49.47 -52.74 20.73
C SER A 12 49.41 -51.68 21.86
N ALA A 13 48.94 -52.09 23.04
CA ALA A 13 49.05 -51.37 24.33
C ALA A 13 50.20 -52.02 25.16
N PRO A 14 50.42 -51.78 26.49
CA PRO A 14 50.10 -50.67 27.43
C PRO A 14 51.32 -50.26 28.30
N ILE A 15 51.30 -49.15 29.07
CA ILE A 15 52.14 -49.01 30.30
C ILE A 15 51.38 -48.25 31.41
N ARG A 16 51.27 -48.89 32.59
CA ARG A 16 50.86 -48.33 33.90
C ARG A 16 52.09 -48.06 34.77
N TYR A 17 52.11 -46.96 35.52
CA TYR A 17 52.83 -46.79 36.80
C TYR A 17 51.99 -45.86 37.70
N ARG A 18 51.26 -46.36 38.71
CA ARG A 18 51.60 -46.69 40.11
C ARG A 18 51.70 -45.45 41.04
N ASN A 19 50.62 -45.29 41.82
CA ASN A 19 50.40 -44.66 43.13
C ASN A 19 51.54 -43.86 43.81
N MET A 20 51.22 -42.64 44.25
CA MET A 20 51.54 -42.23 45.63
C MET A 20 50.49 -41.26 46.18
N MET A 21 49.98 -41.61 47.36
CA MET A 21 48.95 -40.91 48.11
C MET A 21 49.65 -40.09 49.20
N VAL A 22 49.42 -38.79 49.30
CA VAL A 22 49.75 -37.99 50.49
C VAL A 22 48.52 -37.16 50.87
N ARG A 23 47.99 -37.42 52.07
CA ARG A 23 46.95 -36.64 52.72
C ARG A 23 47.61 -35.63 53.65
N HIS A 24 47.20 -34.36 53.57
CA HIS A 24 47.18 -33.46 54.73
C HIS A 24 45.90 -32.62 54.73
N ARG A 25 45.37 -32.43 55.94
CA ARG A 25 44.11 -31.78 56.30
C ARG A 25 44.33 -30.26 56.47
N PHE A 26 43.28 -29.47 56.19
CA PHE A 26 42.63 -28.47 57.06
C PHE A 26 42.10 -27.22 56.32
N SER A 27 40.86 -26.85 56.69
CA SER A 27 40.24 -25.52 56.69
C SER A 27 39.62 -24.92 55.40
N THR A 28 38.28 -25.03 55.36
CA THR A 28 37.27 -23.97 55.12
C THR A 28 37.54 -22.88 54.08
N LEU A 29 36.83 -22.93 52.94
CA LEU A 29 36.12 -21.76 52.40
C LEU A 29 35.08 -22.20 51.32
N PHE A 30 33.85 -21.76 51.51
CA PHE A 30 32.76 -21.85 50.53
C PHE A 30 33.06 -20.88 49.38
N LEU A 31 33.08 -21.35 48.13
CA LEU A 31 32.91 -20.47 46.97
C LEU A 31 32.06 -21.19 45.92
N MET A 32 30.78 -20.82 45.85
CA MET A 32 29.99 -21.00 44.65
C MET A 32 30.55 -20.05 43.58
N PHE A 33 30.89 -20.58 42.41
CA PHE A 33 30.92 -19.77 41.19
C PHE A 33 30.14 -20.49 40.11
N GLY A 34 29.09 -19.80 39.65
CA GLY A 34 28.04 -20.30 38.81
C GLY A 34 28.51 -20.70 37.42
N LEU A 35 27.85 -21.73 36.92
CA LEU A 35 27.84 -22.10 35.51
C LEU A 35 27.28 -20.90 34.72
N LEU A 36 28.12 -20.21 33.96
CA LEU A 36 27.66 -19.29 32.93
C LEU A 36 26.97 -20.13 31.85
N CYS A 37 25.66 -20.33 32.00
CA CYS A 37 24.82 -20.71 30.87
C CYS A 37 24.83 -19.52 29.91
N GLY A 38 25.40 -19.73 28.73
CA GLY A 38 25.23 -18.82 27.59
C GLY A 38 23.75 -18.73 27.25
N ILE A 39 23.06 -17.78 27.87
CA ILE A 39 21.80 -17.28 27.34
C ILE A 39 22.23 -16.50 26.10
N PHE A 40 22.13 -17.14 24.94
CA PHE A 40 21.85 -16.41 23.72
C PHE A 40 20.57 -15.64 24.05
N CYS A 41 20.72 -14.36 24.41
CA CYS A 41 19.60 -13.44 24.34
C CYS A 41 19.19 -13.48 22.88
N CYS A 42 18.16 -14.28 22.58
CA CYS A 42 17.19 -13.90 21.58
C CYS A 42 16.80 -12.49 22.01
N SER A 43 17.34 -11.49 21.30
CA SER A 43 16.75 -10.15 21.36
C SER A 43 15.25 -10.39 21.18
N PRO A 44 14.37 -9.79 21.99
CA PRO A 44 13.00 -9.68 21.54
C PRO A 44 13.10 -9.10 20.13
N ASP A 45 12.55 -9.80 19.14
CA ASP A 45 12.36 -9.23 17.81
C ASP A 45 11.76 -7.86 18.06
N SER A 46 12.51 -6.80 17.73
CA SER A 46 11.90 -5.49 17.58
C SER A 46 10.69 -5.69 16.70
N PRO A 47 9.51 -5.10 17.00
CA PRO A 47 8.38 -5.19 16.08
C PRO A 47 8.94 -4.85 14.70
N ASP A 48 8.82 -5.79 13.77
CA ASP A 48 9.38 -5.65 12.43
C ASP A 48 8.83 -4.31 11.91
N GLU A 49 9.71 -3.33 11.72
CA GLU A 49 9.32 -1.99 11.31
C GLU A 49 8.73 -2.12 9.89
N THR A 50 7.41 -2.34 9.80
CA THR A 50 6.72 -2.50 8.53
C THR A 50 6.32 -1.13 8.00
N VAL A 51 6.53 -0.92 6.71
CA VAL A 51 5.99 0.28 6.04
C VAL A 51 4.48 0.11 5.94
N VAL A 52 3.73 1.18 6.23
CA VAL A 52 2.27 1.20 6.24
C VAL A 52 1.68 2.26 5.32
N ALA A 53 2.49 3.11 4.69
CA ALA A 53 2.03 4.08 3.70
C ALA A 53 3.22 4.69 2.94
N MET A 54 2.95 5.22 1.76
CA MET A 54 3.83 6.15 1.08
C MET A 54 3.47 7.60 1.44
N GLY A 55 4.49 8.41 1.70
CA GLY A 55 4.37 9.83 1.94
C GLY A 55 4.50 10.66 0.67
N PHE A 56 3.69 11.70 0.57
CA PHE A 56 3.68 12.71 -0.50
C PHE A 56 3.97 14.08 0.10
N SER A 57 4.87 14.83 -0.52
CA SER A 57 5.33 16.14 -0.03
C SER A 57 5.00 17.29 -0.99
N GLY A 58 4.18 17.05 -2.01
CA GLY A 58 3.80 18.06 -2.99
C GLY A 58 4.73 18.20 -4.20
N GLU A 59 5.70 17.31 -4.40
CA GLU A 59 6.67 17.40 -5.51
C GLU A 59 6.77 16.12 -6.36
N HIS A 60 6.03 15.08 -5.99
CA HIS A 60 6.03 13.79 -6.66
C HIS A 60 4.63 13.20 -6.69
N TYR A 61 4.45 12.28 -7.62
CA TYR A 61 3.20 11.58 -7.85
C TYR A 61 3.52 10.18 -8.40
N LEU A 62 2.52 9.32 -8.44
CA LEU A 62 2.61 8.04 -9.13
C LEU A 62 1.88 8.11 -10.46
N GLU A 63 2.52 7.58 -11.49
CA GLU A 63 2.01 7.52 -12.85
C GLU A 63 1.89 6.06 -13.28
N ILE A 64 0.67 5.63 -13.57
CA ILE A 64 0.36 4.32 -14.11
C ILE A 64 0.10 4.51 -15.59
N ALA A 65 0.98 3.96 -16.42
CA ALA A 65 0.86 4.06 -17.87
C ALA A 65 -0.48 3.47 -18.34
N ASN A 66 -1.11 4.14 -19.32
CA ASN A 66 -2.28 3.60 -19.97
C ASN A 66 -2.01 2.18 -20.51
N SER A 67 -2.93 1.26 -20.27
CA SER A 67 -2.84 -0.12 -20.75
C SER A 67 -4.21 -0.65 -21.15
N ALA A 68 -4.25 -1.77 -21.86
CA ALA A 68 -5.51 -2.45 -22.15
C ALA A 68 -6.25 -2.85 -20.87
N SER A 69 -5.52 -3.17 -19.78
CA SER A 69 -6.10 -3.50 -18.48
C SER A 69 -6.74 -2.28 -17.82
N ILE A 70 -6.05 -1.13 -17.83
CA ILE A 70 -6.59 0.12 -17.26
C ILE A 70 -7.82 0.59 -18.04
N LYS A 71 -7.77 0.55 -19.38
CA LYS A 71 -8.94 0.84 -20.23
C LYS A 71 -10.11 -0.07 -19.95
N ALA A 72 -9.86 -1.38 -19.86
CA ALA A 72 -10.91 -2.34 -19.56
C ALA A 72 -11.49 -2.14 -18.15
N ALA A 73 -10.68 -1.64 -17.21
CA ALA A 73 -11.14 -1.35 -15.86
C ALA A 73 -12.16 -0.21 -15.80
N THR A 74 -12.09 0.78 -16.70
CA THR A 74 -12.96 1.97 -16.66
C THR A 74 -14.06 1.97 -17.74
N ALA A 75 -14.03 1.05 -18.71
CA ALA A 75 -14.98 1.00 -19.83
C ALA A 75 -16.43 0.60 -19.44
N GLY A 76 -16.63 0.03 -18.25
CA GLY A 76 -17.94 -0.46 -17.80
C GLY A 76 -18.14 -0.19 -16.31
N ASP A 77 -18.62 -1.20 -15.59
CA ASP A 77 -18.67 -1.17 -14.13
C ASP A 77 -17.24 -1.11 -13.57
N PHE A 78 -17.02 -0.19 -12.63
CA PHE A 78 -15.70 -0.02 -12.03
C PHE A 78 -15.78 0.46 -10.58
N THR A 79 -14.68 0.27 -9.86
CA THR A 79 -14.48 0.88 -8.55
C THR A 79 -13.04 1.35 -8.39
N ILE A 80 -12.84 2.56 -7.90
CA ILE A 80 -11.56 3.08 -7.41
C ILE A 80 -11.65 3.22 -5.90
N GLU A 81 -10.70 2.62 -5.20
CA GLU A 81 -10.56 2.70 -3.74
C GLU A 81 -9.19 3.25 -3.37
N ILE A 82 -9.14 4.12 -2.36
CA ILE A 82 -7.90 4.69 -1.84
C ILE A 82 -8.01 4.96 -0.34
N TRP A 83 -6.94 4.69 0.40
CA TRP A 83 -6.80 5.10 1.80
C TRP A 83 -5.80 6.25 1.86
N ALA A 84 -6.22 7.40 2.37
CA ALA A 84 -5.35 8.58 2.41
C ALA A 84 -5.49 9.32 3.72
N GLY A 85 -4.37 9.79 4.26
CA GLY A 85 -4.33 10.75 5.37
C GLY A 85 -3.70 12.04 4.89
N GLY A 86 -4.15 13.17 5.40
CA GLY A 86 -3.59 14.46 5.05
C GLY A 86 -2.25 14.72 5.76
N ASP A 87 -1.89 15.99 5.84
CA ASP A 87 -0.77 16.49 6.64
C ASP A 87 -1.27 17.67 7.48
N THR A 88 -0.43 18.31 8.29
CA THR A 88 -0.88 19.47 9.09
C THR A 88 -1.03 20.77 8.28
N SER A 89 -0.85 20.74 6.96
CA SER A 89 -0.85 21.93 6.12
C SER A 89 -2.23 22.18 5.49
N ARG A 90 -2.67 23.44 5.57
CA ARG A 90 -3.90 23.84 4.89
C ARG A 90 -3.66 23.90 3.39
N ALA A 91 -4.52 23.22 2.62
CA ALA A 91 -4.51 23.31 1.16
C ALA A 91 -5.15 24.62 0.69
N GLU A 92 -4.38 25.48 0.00
CA GLU A 92 -4.91 26.70 -0.64
C GLU A 92 -5.53 26.43 -2.02
N VAL A 93 -5.12 25.34 -2.65
CA VAL A 93 -5.66 24.81 -3.92
C VAL A 93 -6.07 23.35 -3.71
N ALA A 94 -6.86 22.80 -4.64
CA ALA A 94 -7.20 21.38 -4.60
C ALA A 94 -5.93 20.51 -4.68
N ARG A 95 -5.89 19.42 -3.92
CA ARG A 95 -4.79 18.44 -3.95
C ARG A 95 -5.31 17.09 -4.38
N THR A 96 -4.64 16.44 -5.32
CA THR A 96 -5.13 15.28 -6.03
C THR A 96 -4.87 14.00 -5.28
N LEU A 97 -5.90 13.18 -5.09
CA LEU A 97 -5.76 11.81 -4.60
C LEU A 97 -5.60 10.84 -5.78
N VAL A 98 -6.53 10.92 -6.74
CA VAL A 98 -6.53 10.13 -7.98
C VAL A 98 -7.02 10.99 -9.12
N MET A 99 -6.42 10.86 -10.30
CA MET A 99 -6.88 11.51 -11.53
C MET A 99 -6.60 10.64 -12.76
N VAL A 100 -7.53 10.63 -13.71
CA VAL A 100 -7.29 10.22 -15.09
C VAL A 100 -8.08 11.15 -16.00
N GLY A 101 -7.46 11.57 -17.10
CA GLY A 101 -8.10 12.39 -18.12
C GLY A 101 -8.47 11.58 -19.37
N ASN A 102 -8.65 12.28 -20.49
CA ASN A 102 -8.85 11.68 -21.81
C ASN A 102 -7.77 12.17 -22.80
N ASN A 103 -7.97 11.99 -24.12
CA ASN A 103 -7.00 12.39 -25.14
C ASN A 103 -6.81 13.92 -25.27
N ASP A 104 -7.73 14.70 -24.71
CA ASP A 104 -7.68 16.16 -24.73
C ASP A 104 -7.22 16.74 -23.37
N GLY A 105 -7.06 15.89 -22.36
CA GLY A 105 -6.77 16.28 -20.97
C GLY A 105 -8.02 16.17 -20.09
N GLY A 106 -8.20 17.11 -19.18
CA GLY A 106 -9.40 17.21 -18.36
C GLY A 106 -9.55 16.12 -17.30
N ASN A 107 -10.62 16.23 -16.51
CA ASN A 107 -10.90 15.36 -15.37
C ASN A 107 -11.97 14.33 -15.72
N GLU A 108 -11.58 13.32 -16.48
CA GLU A 108 -12.45 12.20 -16.84
C GLU A 108 -12.94 11.48 -15.57
N ILE A 109 -12.02 11.16 -14.67
CA ILE A 109 -12.31 10.76 -13.30
C ILE A 109 -11.27 11.42 -12.41
N ALA A 110 -11.71 12.15 -11.38
CA ALA A 110 -10.78 12.70 -10.41
C ALA A 110 -11.38 12.81 -9.00
N ILE A 111 -10.54 12.63 -8.00
CA ILE A 111 -10.85 12.78 -6.58
C ILE A 111 -9.78 13.68 -5.97
N TYR A 112 -10.20 14.77 -5.33
CA TYR A 112 -9.33 15.75 -4.69
C TYR A 112 -9.74 16.00 -3.24
N GLN A 113 -8.77 16.36 -2.41
CA GLN A 113 -9.03 17.27 -1.30
C GLN A 113 -9.46 18.63 -1.87
N GLY A 114 -10.52 19.18 -1.32
CA GLY A 114 -10.98 20.51 -1.67
C GLY A 114 -10.10 21.63 -1.08
N PRO A 115 -10.00 22.80 -1.74
CA PRO A 115 -9.27 23.94 -1.20
C PRO A 115 -9.94 24.52 0.05
N GLU A 116 -9.13 25.10 0.93
CA GLU A 116 -9.49 25.91 2.11
C GLU A 116 -10.21 25.19 3.26
N ASP A 117 -10.96 24.12 2.99
CA ASP A 117 -11.71 23.33 3.97
C ASP A 117 -11.14 21.91 4.07
N SER A 118 -10.63 21.56 5.24
CA SER A 118 -9.99 20.26 5.46
C SER A 118 -10.97 19.10 5.54
N SER A 119 -12.28 19.34 5.61
CA SER A 119 -13.30 18.28 5.51
C SER A 119 -13.79 18.02 4.09
N MET A 120 -13.31 18.81 3.11
CA MET A 120 -13.87 18.81 1.76
C MET A 120 -13.22 17.76 0.86
N VAL A 121 -14.06 16.99 0.17
CA VAL A 121 -13.68 16.13 -0.96
C VAL A 121 -14.41 16.60 -2.22
N VAL A 122 -13.67 16.72 -3.32
CA VAL A 122 -14.21 17.11 -4.63
C VAL A 122 -14.05 15.95 -5.59
N VAL A 123 -15.12 15.59 -6.29
CA VAL A 123 -15.13 14.49 -7.25
C VAL A 123 -15.56 15.02 -8.61
N PHE A 124 -14.87 14.62 -9.66
CA PHE A 124 -15.22 14.85 -11.07
C PHE A 124 -15.46 13.53 -11.78
N ILE A 125 -16.43 13.54 -12.70
CA ILE A 125 -16.80 12.43 -13.57
C ILE A 125 -17.15 13.05 -14.92
N ASP A 126 -16.53 12.58 -16.00
CA ASP A 126 -16.75 13.04 -17.37
C ASP A 126 -16.62 14.56 -17.49
N GLU A 127 -15.49 15.08 -16.96
CA GLU A 127 -15.14 16.50 -16.88
C GLU A 127 -16.13 17.39 -16.10
N GLN A 128 -17.19 16.81 -15.54
CA GLN A 128 -18.21 17.51 -14.78
C GLN A 128 -17.99 17.33 -13.29
N LEU A 129 -18.33 18.38 -12.53
CA LEU A 129 -18.32 18.31 -11.07
C LEU A 129 -19.38 17.30 -10.59
N PHE A 130 -18.93 16.13 -10.14
CA PHE A 130 -19.80 15.16 -9.50
C PHE A 130 -20.23 15.60 -8.10
N GLY A 131 -19.39 16.33 -7.37
CA GLY A 131 -19.82 16.92 -6.10
C GLY A 131 -18.70 17.54 -5.27
N ARG A 132 -19.11 18.43 -4.37
CA ARG A 132 -18.31 18.91 -3.24
C ARG A 132 -18.93 18.35 -1.97
N PHE A 133 -18.18 17.56 -1.23
CA PHE A 133 -18.64 16.84 -0.06
C PHE A 133 -17.93 17.37 1.18
N TYR A 134 -18.68 17.89 2.15
CA TYR A 134 -18.16 18.25 3.47
C TYR A 134 -18.40 17.06 4.40
N VAL A 135 -17.34 16.34 4.73
CA VAL A 135 -17.45 15.02 5.35
C VAL A 135 -17.24 15.14 6.86
N THR A 136 -18.30 14.85 7.63
CA THR A 136 -18.20 14.79 9.10
C THR A 136 -17.19 13.72 9.53
N GLY A 137 -16.24 14.11 10.38
CA GLY A 137 -15.20 13.23 10.91
C GLY A 137 -13.95 13.16 10.05
N LEU A 138 -13.94 13.77 8.87
CA LEU A 138 -12.76 13.88 8.02
C LEU A 138 -12.03 15.20 8.31
N ASP A 139 -10.72 15.13 8.47
CA ASP A 139 -9.84 16.30 8.57
C ASP A 139 -8.51 16.07 7.83
N TRP A 140 -8.40 16.63 6.62
CA TRP A 140 -7.16 16.62 5.84
C TRP A 140 -6.01 17.42 6.46
N ASN A 141 -6.24 18.15 7.58
CA ASN A 141 -5.15 18.74 8.36
C ASN A 141 -4.57 17.76 9.41
N ALA A 142 -4.93 16.48 9.33
CA ALA A 142 -4.45 15.41 10.20
C ALA A 142 -3.93 14.22 9.37
N ASP A 143 -3.10 13.39 10.00
CA ASP A 143 -2.54 12.17 9.40
C ASP A 143 -3.48 10.95 9.52
N GLU A 144 -4.70 11.14 10.02
CA GLU A 144 -5.72 10.09 10.08
C GLU A 144 -6.09 9.63 8.67
N LYS A 145 -6.02 8.31 8.43
CA LYS A 145 -6.37 7.72 7.14
C LYS A 145 -7.87 7.58 6.99
N HIS A 146 -8.39 8.13 5.91
CA HIS A 146 -9.77 7.96 5.46
C HIS A 146 -9.83 7.05 4.24
N TYR A 147 -10.89 6.24 4.18
CA TYR A 147 -11.18 5.36 3.05
C TYR A 147 -12.13 6.05 2.08
N LEU A 148 -11.73 6.20 0.81
CA LEU A 148 -12.54 6.79 -0.24
C LEU A 148 -12.83 5.72 -1.30
N CYS A 149 -14.08 5.67 -1.75
CA CYS A 149 -14.51 4.73 -2.78
C CYS A 149 -15.46 5.41 -3.78
N LEU A 150 -15.06 5.41 -5.06
CA LEU A 150 -15.92 5.77 -6.18
C LEU A 150 -16.28 4.50 -6.95
N SER A 151 -17.58 4.18 -7.03
CA SER A 151 -18.09 2.96 -7.67
C SER A 151 -19.13 3.32 -8.73
N ARG A 152 -19.04 2.68 -9.90
CA ARG A 152 -20.00 2.76 -11.01
C ARG A 152 -20.63 1.40 -11.23
N ALA A 153 -21.95 1.34 -11.19
CA ALA A 153 -22.76 0.19 -11.59
C ALA A 153 -23.73 0.62 -12.71
N ALA A 154 -23.52 0.14 -13.94
CA ALA A 154 -24.14 0.66 -15.14
C ALA A 154 -24.02 2.20 -15.23
N ASN A 155 -25.12 2.93 -15.06
CA ASN A 155 -25.14 4.39 -15.10
C ASN A 155 -25.22 5.02 -13.70
N PHE A 156 -25.20 4.22 -12.63
CA PHE A 156 -25.26 4.72 -11.26
C PHE A 156 -23.85 4.89 -10.70
N PHE A 157 -23.51 6.13 -10.37
CA PHE A 157 -22.28 6.47 -9.66
C PHE A 157 -22.58 6.68 -8.20
N ALA A 158 -21.75 6.06 -7.35
CA ALA A 158 -21.83 6.20 -5.91
C ALA A 158 -20.46 6.55 -5.34
N PHE A 159 -20.45 7.52 -4.43
CA PHE A 159 -19.25 7.95 -3.72
C PHE A 159 -19.41 7.73 -2.22
N TYR A 160 -18.39 7.15 -1.61
CA TYR A 160 -18.35 6.77 -0.21
C TYR A 160 -17.10 7.33 0.44
N VAL A 161 -17.23 7.70 1.71
CA VAL A 161 -16.10 7.99 2.60
C VAL A 161 -16.33 7.25 3.91
N ASP A 162 -15.32 6.53 4.39
CA ASP A 162 -15.34 5.72 5.61
C ASP A 162 -16.55 4.78 5.72
N GLY A 163 -16.83 4.09 4.61
CA GLY A 163 -17.95 3.15 4.50
C GLY A 163 -19.32 3.81 4.32
N ARG A 164 -19.45 5.12 4.52
CA ARG A 164 -20.72 5.86 4.40
C ARG A 164 -20.93 6.38 2.98
N ARG A 165 -22.08 6.06 2.38
CA ARG A 165 -22.49 6.60 1.08
C ARG A 165 -22.84 8.09 1.19
N LEU A 166 -22.11 8.93 0.47
CA LEU A 166 -22.34 10.38 0.41
C LEU A 166 -23.25 10.76 -0.74
N ARG A 167 -23.12 10.07 -1.88
CA ARG A 167 -23.96 10.28 -3.06
C ARG A 167 -24.20 8.96 -3.78
N SER A 168 -25.38 8.84 -4.37
CA SER A 168 -25.68 7.86 -5.42
C SER A 168 -26.65 8.50 -6.40
N VAL A 169 -26.28 8.56 -7.66
CA VAL A 169 -27.09 9.20 -8.70
C VAL A 169 -26.86 8.49 -10.03
N GLU A 170 -27.92 8.41 -10.82
CA GLU A 170 -27.84 8.00 -12.21
C GLU A 170 -27.32 9.18 -13.05
N LEU A 171 -26.23 8.97 -13.76
CA LEU A 171 -25.74 9.90 -14.77
C LEU A 171 -26.00 9.29 -16.15
N ALA A 172 -27.08 9.71 -16.78
CA ALA A 172 -27.42 9.26 -18.13
C ALA A 172 -26.49 9.94 -19.15
N ASN A 173 -25.98 9.16 -20.10
CA ASN A 173 -25.09 9.59 -21.19
C ASN A 173 -23.68 10.05 -20.75
N THR A 174 -23.14 9.51 -19.67
CA THR A 174 -21.74 9.72 -19.31
C THR A 174 -20.82 8.97 -20.28
N ASP A 175 -19.91 9.69 -20.95
CA ASP A 175 -18.95 9.14 -21.90
C ASP A 175 -17.57 9.01 -21.26
N LEU A 176 -17.45 8.09 -20.30
CA LEU A 176 -16.16 7.81 -19.64
C LEU A 176 -15.17 7.10 -20.58
N ASP A 177 -14.51 7.88 -21.44
CA ASP A 177 -13.39 7.43 -22.28
C ASP A 177 -12.08 8.08 -21.84
N ILE A 178 -11.27 7.31 -21.11
CA ILE A 178 -9.94 7.76 -20.67
C ILE A 178 -8.93 7.90 -21.82
N GLY A 179 -9.31 7.54 -23.06
CA GLY A 179 -8.46 7.62 -24.23
C GLY A 179 -7.12 6.92 -23.99
N THR A 180 -6.03 7.64 -24.21
CA THR A 180 -4.66 7.17 -23.93
C THR A 180 -4.04 7.84 -22.71
N SER A 181 -4.87 8.43 -21.84
CA SER A 181 -4.43 9.10 -20.61
C SER A 181 -3.92 8.09 -19.59
N ASN A 182 -2.89 8.48 -18.85
CA ASN A 182 -2.35 7.74 -17.74
C ASN A 182 -3.19 7.97 -16.48
N LEU A 183 -3.27 6.95 -15.62
CA LEU A 183 -3.86 7.11 -14.30
C LEU A 183 -2.79 7.66 -13.34
N LEU A 184 -3.16 8.68 -12.56
CA LEU A 184 -2.31 9.32 -11.58
C LEU A 184 -2.81 9.06 -10.16
N ILE A 185 -1.86 8.92 -9.23
CA ILE A 185 -2.11 8.93 -7.79
C ILE A 185 -1.23 10.03 -7.19
N GLY A 186 -1.84 10.95 -6.44
CA GLY A 186 -1.11 12.01 -5.76
C GLY A 186 -0.71 13.22 -6.63
N GLY A 187 -1.22 13.31 -7.86
CA GLY A 187 -0.96 14.43 -8.78
C GLY A 187 -2.00 14.49 -9.91
N ASP A 188 -2.05 15.62 -10.59
CA ASP A 188 -2.95 15.93 -11.72
C ASP A 188 -2.15 16.23 -12.99
N TYR A 189 -2.78 16.17 -14.16
CA TYR A 189 -2.30 16.79 -15.39
C TYR A 189 -3.23 17.93 -15.83
N ASP A 190 -2.68 19.12 -16.05
CA ASP A 190 -3.43 20.25 -16.64
C ASP A 190 -3.61 20.13 -18.17
N GLY A 191 -3.06 19.08 -18.80
CA GLY A 191 -3.23 18.75 -20.22
C GLY A 191 -3.19 17.25 -20.47
N PHE A 192 -3.22 16.82 -21.74
CA PHE A 192 -3.07 15.40 -22.06
C PHE A 192 -1.68 14.89 -21.66
N ASN A 193 -1.61 14.02 -20.66
CA ASN A 193 -0.39 13.40 -20.13
C ASN A 193 0.78 14.39 -19.88
N SER A 194 0.47 15.63 -19.48
CA SER A 194 1.44 16.70 -19.39
C SER A 194 1.06 17.77 -18.37
N ASN A 195 2.03 18.61 -18.00
CA ASN A 195 1.88 19.69 -17.02
C ASN A 195 1.38 19.18 -15.66
N PRO A 196 2.18 18.36 -14.96
CA PRO A 196 1.74 17.80 -13.70
C PRO A 196 1.65 18.86 -12.60
N GLY A 197 0.61 18.77 -11.77
CA GLY A 197 0.30 19.75 -10.74
C GLY A 197 -0.60 19.21 -9.63
N ASN A 198 -1.16 20.13 -8.84
CA ASN A 198 -2.11 19.86 -7.74
C ASN A 198 -1.71 18.68 -6.84
N TYR A 199 -0.43 18.61 -6.50
CA TYR A 199 0.14 17.46 -5.83
C TYR A 199 -0.47 17.20 -4.44
N TRP A 200 -0.56 15.92 -4.10
CA TRP A 200 -0.91 15.49 -2.74
C TRP A 200 0.18 15.89 -1.75
N VAL A 201 -0.26 16.22 -0.54
CA VAL A 201 0.61 16.38 0.63
C VAL A 201 -0.06 15.62 1.76
N GLY A 202 0.63 14.58 2.25
CA GLY A 202 0.05 13.63 3.21
C GLY A 202 0.54 12.22 2.93
N THR A 203 -0.27 11.24 3.28
CA THR A 203 0.02 9.82 3.12
C THR A 203 -1.03 9.15 2.25
N ILE A 204 -0.61 8.20 1.42
CA ILE A 204 -1.49 7.29 0.71
C ILE A 204 -1.08 5.87 1.06
N ASP A 205 -2.08 5.08 1.34
CA ASP A 205 -2.02 3.66 1.54
C ASP A 205 -3.04 2.99 0.62
N GLU A 206 -2.77 1.73 0.29
CA GLU A 206 -3.64 0.82 -0.45
C GLU A 206 -4.53 1.46 -1.53
N VAL A 207 -4.06 1.52 -2.77
CA VAL A 207 -4.91 1.93 -3.90
C VAL A 207 -5.38 0.68 -4.65
N ARG A 208 -6.68 0.63 -4.97
CA ARG A 208 -7.29 -0.49 -5.69
C ARG A 208 -8.11 0.01 -6.87
N LEU A 209 -8.00 -0.71 -7.98
CA LEU A 209 -8.80 -0.49 -9.18
C LEU A 209 -9.49 -1.79 -9.56
N TRP A 210 -10.82 -1.75 -9.63
CA TRP A 210 -11.66 -2.88 -9.96
C TRP A 210 -12.42 -2.64 -11.26
N SER A 211 -12.52 -3.65 -12.12
CA SER A 211 -13.42 -3.71 -13.28
C SER A 211 -14.78 -4.30 -12.91
N LYS A 212 -15.26 -3.97 -11.70
CA LYS A 212 -16.60 -4.31 -11.20
C LYS A 212 -17.10 -3.19 -10.31
N ALA A 213 -18.42 -3.11 -10.16
CA ALA A 213 -19.04 -2.31 -9.12
C ALA A 213 -18.87 -3.00 -7.76
N ILE A 214 -18.39 -2.24 -6.78
CA ILE A 214 -18.43 -2.61 -5.37
C ILE A 214 -19.63 -1.90 -4.73
N HIS A 215 -20.46 -2.67 -4.02
CA HIS A 215 -21.69 -2.18 -3.39
C HIS A 215 -21.51 -1.95 -1.88
N SER A 216 -22.51 -1.32 -1.24
CA SER A 216 -22.38 -0.79 0.13
C SER A 216 -21.93 -1.81 1.19
N ASP A 217 -22.30 -3.08 1.06
CA ASP A 217 -21.86 -4.14 2.00
C ASP A 217 -20.36 -4.44 1.84
N GLU A 218 -19.88 -4.57 0.60
CA GLU A 218 -18.46 -4.81 0.29
C GLU A 218 -17.61 -3.56 0.60
N VAL A 219 -18.12 -2.35 0.31
CA VAL A 219 -17.51 -1.07 0.74
C VAL A 219 -17.36 -1.04 2.27
N SER A 220 -18.40 -1.43 3.00
CA SER A 220 -18.36 -1.47 4.47
C SER A 220 -17.37 -2.53 4.97
N PHE A 221 -17.23 -3.65 4.26
CA PHE A 221 -16.25 -4.69 4.58
C PHE A 221 -14.82 -4.20 4.36
N HIS A 222 -14.51 -3.61 3.19
CA HIS A 222 -13.20 -3.06 2.87
C HIS A 222 -12.79 -1.95 3.84
N HIS A 223 -13.68 -1.02 4.16
CA HIS A 223 -13.42 0.02 5.15
C HIS A 223 -12.96 -0.56 6.51
N ARG A 224 -13.63 -1.62 6.97
CA ARG A 224 -13.34 -2.28 8.26
C ARG A 224 -12.16 -3.25 8.21
N ASN A 225 -11.72 -3.65 7.01
CA ASN A 225 -10.67 -4.63 6.80
C ASN A 225 -9.77 -4.15 5.64
N PRO A 226 -8.99 -3.07 5.83
CA PRO A 226 -8.17 -2.50 4.77
C PRO A 226 -7.21 -3.54 4.19
N ASP A 227 -6.70 -4.47 4.99
CA ASP A 227 -5.81 -5.54 4.53
C ASP A 227 -6.48 -6.62 3.64
N LYS A 228 -7.81 -6.66 3.58
CA LYS A 228 -8.58 -7.72 2.90
C LYS A 228 -9.28 -7.23 1.62
N LEU A 229 -9.19 -8.07 0.59
CA LEU A 229 -9.81 -7.85 -0.73
C LEU A 229 -11.18 -8.51 -0.90
N THR A 230 -11.54 -9.45 -0.01
CA THR A 230 -12.83 -10.16 -0.05
C THR A 230 -13.09 -10.80 1.31
N GLU A 231 -14.37 -10.93 1.67
CA GLU A 231 -14.81 -11.69 2.84
C GLU A 231 -14.63 -13.20 2.62
N HIS A 232 -14.81 -13.66 1.38
CA HIS A 232 -14.71 -15.06 0.99
C HIS A 232 -13.78 -15.21 -0.21
N TYR A 233 -12.68 -15.92 -0.01
CA TYR A 233 -11.74 -16.18 -1.10
C TYR A 233 -12.36 -17.11 -2.15
N SER A 234 -12.24 -16.73 -3.42
CA SER A 234 -12.57 -17.57 -4.56
C SER A 234 -11.54 -17.33 -5.67
N ALA A 235 -11.31 -18.35 -6.51
CA ALA A 235 -10.34 -18.26 -7.61
C ALA A 235 -10.70 -17.12 -8.59
N ASP A 236 -12.00 -16.90 -8.82
CA ASP A 236 -12.50 -15.91 -9.79
C ASP A 236 -12.82 -14.56 -9.15
N GLY A 237 -12.91 -14.47 -7.81
CA GLY A 237 -13.35 -13.27 -7.10
C GLY A 237 -12.40 -12.08 -7.24
N LEU A 238 -11.13 -12.34 -7.55
CA LEU A 238 -10.10 -11.32 -7.76
C LEU A 238 -9.82 -11.04 -9.25
N VAL A 239 -10.43 -11.78 -10.18
CA VAL A 239 -10.28 -11.52 -11.63
C VAL A 239 -10.65 -10.07 -12.00
N PRO A 240 -11.65 -9.43 -11.37
CA PRO A 240 -11.96 -8.02 -11.62
C PRO A 240 -10.94 -7.03 -11.02
N LEU A 241 -10.00 -7.45 -10.16
CA LEU A 241 -8.98 -6.55 -9.63
C LEU A 241 -7.94 -6.27 -10.72
N LYS A 242 -7.87 -5.01 -11.16
CA LYS A 242 -7.01 -4.55 -12.26
C LYS A 242 -5.81 -3.73 -11.81
N GLY A 243 -5.81 -3.26 -10.56
CA GLY A 243 -4.67 -2.59 -9.95
C GLY A 243 -4.72 -2.74 -8.44
N LEU A 244 -3.56 -3.01 -7.84
CA LEU A 244 -3.39 -3.07 -6.38
C LEU A 244 -2.00 -2.54 -5.99
N TRP A 245 -1.96 -1.43 -5.28
CA TRP A 245 -0.72 -0.79 -4.82
C TRP A 245 -0.78 -0.62 -3.29
N ARG A 246 -0.09 -1.48 -2.53
CA ARG A 246 -0.23 -1.59 -1.07
C ARG A 246 0.78 -0.81 -0.24
N PHE A 247 1.86 -0.29 -0.83
CA PHE A 247 2.88 0.50 -0.12
C PHE A 247 3.49 -0.17 1.13
N ASN A 248 3.50 -1.50 1.22
CA ASN A 248 3.92 -2.26 2.42
C ASN A 248 5.44 -2.41 2.61
N ARG A 249 6.25 -1.74 1.78
CA ARG A 249 7.71 -1.67 1.90
C ARG A 249 8.24 -0.43 1.19
N LYS A 250 9.54 -0.15 1.37
CA LYS A 250 10.22 0.93 0.65
C LYS A 250 10.45 0.51 -0.81
N TYR A 251 10.09 1.37 -1.74
CA TYR A 251 10.34 1.20 -3.17
C TYR A 251 11.19 2.34 -3.73
N SER A 252 11.85 2.09 -4.85
CA SER A 252 12.62 3.08 -5.61
C SER A 252 12.22 3.00 -7.07
N GLY A 253 11.92 4.15 -7.69
CA GLY A 253 11.53 4.25 -9.09
C GLY A 253 10.07 3.88 -9.39
N PHE A 254 9.52 2.82 -8.81
CA PHE A 254 8.11 2.44 -9.00
C PHE A 254 7.56 1.62 -7.83
N VAL A 255 6.24 1.65 -7.64
CA VAL A 255 5.48 0.77 -6.76
C VAL A 255 4.84 -0.33 -7.63
N PRO A 256 5.07 -1.62 -7.34
CA PRO A 256 4.55 -2.71 -8.13
C PRO A 256 3.02 -2.81 -8.01
N ASP A 257 2.40 -3.25 -9.09
CA ASP A 257 1.03 -3.71 -9.10
C ASP A 257 0.97 -5.17 -8.62
N GLU A 258 0.33 -5.37 -7.48
CA GLU A 258 0.16 -6.69 -6.85
C GLU A 258 -1.13 -7.40 -7.30
N SER A 259 -1.89 -6.84 -8.25
CA SER A 259 -3.07 -7.49 -8.82
C SER A 259 -2.73 -8.56 -9.87
N GLY A 260 -1.50 -8.54 -10.39
CA GLY A 260 -1.06 -9.43 -11.47
C GLY A 260 -1.35 -8.93 -12.89
N ASN A 261 -1.73 -7.66 -13.06
CA ASN A 261 -2.01 -7.07 -14.38
C ASN A 261 -0.88 -6.17 -14.92
N ASP A 262 0.29 -6.15 -14.25
CA ASP A 262 1.49 -5.42 -14.66
C ASP A 262 1.29 -3.89 -14.78
N ASN A 263 0.30 -3.33 -14.07
CA ASN A 263 0.02 -1.89 -14.07
C ASN A 263 0.88 -1.16 -13.02
N HIS A 264 2.20 -1.31 -13.08
CA HIS A 264 3.10 -0.71 -12.09
C HIS A 264 2.98 0.83 -12.06
N ALA A 265 3.05 1.40 -10.86
CA ALA A 265 2.94 2.85 -10.65
C ALA A 265 4.34 3.47 -10.55
N VAL A 266 4.77 4.19 -11.59
CA VAL A 266 6.09 4.82 -11.66
C VAL A 266 6.11 6.08 -10.81
N ILE A 267 7.12 6.25 -9.97
CA ILE A 267 7.33 7.46 -9.17
C ILE A 267 7.89 8.55 -10.11
N ARG A 268 7.18 9.67 -10.21
CA ARG A 268 7.52 10.83 -11.05
C ARG A 268 7.70 12.08 -10.20
N GLY A 269 8.25 13.14 -10.81
CA GLY A 269 8.61 14.37 -10.12
C GLY A 269 9.92 14.23 -9.35
N ASN A 270 10.01 14.84 -8.16
CA ASN A 270 11.19 14.77 -7.31
C ASN A 270 11.20 13.47 -6.50
N SER A 271 11.77 12.39 -7.02
CA SER A 271 11.77 11.09 -6.33
C SER A 271 12.57 11.06 -5.02
N GLU A 272 13.43 12.05 -4.76
CA GLU A 272 14.20 12.17 -3.51
C GLU A 272 13.34 12.65 -2.32
N SER A 273 12.18 13.24 -2.58
CA SER A 273 11.24 13.67 -1.53
C SER A 273 10.24 12.59 -1.12
N VAL A 274 10.35 11.39 -1.70
CA VAL A 274 9.57 10.22 -1.26
C VAL A 274 10.00 9.79 0.13
N TYR A 275 9.03 9.68 1.03
CA TYR A 275 9.22 9.11 2.35
C TYR A 275 8.21 7.98 2.60
N TRP A 276 8.49 7.16 3.61
CA TRP A 276 7.72 5.97 3.93
C TRP A 276 7.33 6.00 5.40
N VAL A 277 6.05 5.78 5.69
CA VAL A 277 5.56 5.76 7.06
C VAL A 277 5.75 4.37 7.63
N MET A 278 6.37 4.28 8.79
CA MET A 278 6.58 3.02 9.50
C MET A 278 5.47 2.81 10.53
N ASN A 279 5.08 1.55 10.76
CA ASN A 279 4.26 1.21 11.91
C ASN A 279 5.02 1.57 13.20
N LYS A 280 4.34 2.20 14.17
CA LYS A 280 4.94 2.61 15.46
C LYS A 280 4.87 1.50 16.49
#